data_AF-A0A3B8VXR5-F1
#
_entry.id   AF-A0A3B8VXR5-F1
#
_cell.length_a   1.000
_cell.length_b   1.000
_cell.length_c   1.000
_cell.angle_alpha   90.00
_cell.angle_beta   90.00
_cell.angle_gamma   90.00
#
_symmetry.space_group_name_H-M   'P 1'
#
loop_
_entity.id
_entity.type
_entity.pdbx_description
1 polymer ?
#
loop_
_entity_poly.entity_id
_entity_poly.type
_entity_poly.pdbx_seq_one_letter_code
_entity_poly.pdbx_strand_id
1 'polypeptide(L)'
;LCGDCNGWFETGACREVLIRNNKFINSLAMMFQFTNAIISIYPEIPQLDKQTKYFHGGTGEGIVIENNLFETFDAPILYAKSIDGLVFRNNKVVHNNDYPAFHWNNVPFFFERAANVVIEGNDFDQPLNPSEDIRLNLTETSAVTVK
;
A
#
# COMPACT_ATOMS: atom_id res chain seq x y z
N LEU A 1 0.30 -10.81 10.36
CA LEU A 1 1.03 -11.97 9.81
C LEU A 1 0.75 -12.00 8.33
N CYS A 2 1.70 -12.47 7.53
CA CYS A 2 1.61 -12.50 6.08
C CYS A 2 1.98 -13.88 5.54
N GLY A 3 1.55 -14.15 4.30
CA GLY A 3 1.90 -15.41 3.66
C GLY A 3 3.41 -15.52 3.41
N ASP A 4 3.97 -16.69 3.73
CA ASP A 4 5.37 -17.01 3.55
C ASP A 4 5.60 -18.53 3.38
N CYS A 5 6.81 -18.89 2.98
CA CYS A 5 7.29 -20.28 2.94
C CYS A 5 8.63 -20.46 3.69
N ASN A 6 8.93 -19.59 4.66
CA ASN A 6 10.21 -19.53 5.37
C ASN A 6 10.08 -19.46 6.90
N GLY A 7 8.89 -19.20 7.45
CA GLY A 7 8.64 -19.10 8.88
C GLY A 7 7.27 -19.68 9.27
N TRP A 8 6.18 -19.07 8.78
CA TRP A 8 4.80 -19.44 9.11
C TRP A 8 4.20 -20.49 8.17
N PHE A 9 4.73 -20.64 6.94
CA PHE A 9 4.23 -21.59 5.94
C PHE A 9 2.74 -21.39 5.58
N GLU A 10 2.29 -20.13 5.58
CA GLU A 10 0.92 -19.76 5.24
C GLU A 10 0.81 -19.32 3.78
N THR A 11 -0.12 -19.93 3.03
CA THR A 11 -0.49 -19.43 1.70
C THR A 11 -1.45 -18.25 1.85
N GLY A 12 -1.25 -17.18 1.08
CA GLY A 12 -2.02 -15.93 1.22
C GLY A 12 -2.21 -15.15 -0.07
N ALA A 13 -2.02 -15.78 -1.23
CA ALA A 13 -2.08 -15.08 -2.51
C ALA A 13 -3.51 -14.64 -2.85
N CYS A 14 -3.82 -13.37 -2.62
CA CYS A 14 -5.11 -12.77 -3.02
C CYS A 14 -5.14 -12.40 -4.52
N ARG A 15 -6.29 -12.61 -5.16
CA ARG A 15 -6.53 -12.27 -6.58
C ARG A 15 -7.52 -11.12 -6.77
N GLU A 16 -8.56 -11.10 -5.94
CA GLU A 16 -9.62 -10.09 -5.97
C GLU A 16 -9.94 -9.68 -4.54
N VAL A 17 -9.61 -8.45 -4.17
CA VAL A 17 -9.87 -7.90 -2.83
C VAL A 17 -10.50 -6.52 -2.98
N LEU A 18 -11.60 -6.30 -2.27
CA LEU A 18 -12.27 -5.01 -2.20
C LEU A 18 -12.29 -4.50 -0.76
N ILE A 19 -11.57 -3.40 -0.51
CA ILE A 19 -11.52 -2.70 0.77
C ILE A 19 -12.26 -1.39 0.59
N ARG A 20 -13.49 -1.31 1.12
CA ARG A 20 -14.35 -0.14 0.90
C ARG A 20 -15.19 0.28 2.09
N ASN A 21 -15.47 1.58 2.15
CA ASN A 21 -16.34 2.21 3.16
C ASN A 21 -15.87 1.99 4.60
N ASN A 22 -14.56 1.86 4.81
CA ASN A 22 -13.95 1.73 6.13
C ASN A 22 -13.47 3.09 6.65
N LYS A 23 -13.25 3.16 7.97
CA LYS A 23 -12.55 4.26 8.62
C LYS A 23 -11.32 3.72 9.33
N PHE A 24 -10.14 4.17 8.91
CA PHE A 24 -8.86 3.89 9.56
C PHE A 24 -8.50 5.13 10.38
N ILE A 25 -8.63 5.04 11.72
CA ILE A 25 -8.42 6.17 12.62
C ILE A 25 -7.19 5.88 13.47
N ASN A 26 -6.18 6.74 13.37
CA ASN A 26 -4.91 6.64 14.11
C ASN A 26 -4.33 5.22 14.13
N SER A 27 -4.44 4.55 12.98
CA SER A 27 -3.86 3.23 12.76
C SER A 27 -2.33 3.33 12.76
N LEU A 28 -1.64 2.21 12.95
CA LEU A 28 -0.18 2.17 12.99
C LEU A 28 0.45 2.98 14.15
N ALA A 29 -0.27 3.14 15.28
CA ALA A 29 0.21 3.83 16.48
C ALA A 29 1.36 3.14 17.25
N MET A 30 1.80 1.95 16.81
CA MET A 30 2.96 1.23 17.36
C MET A 30 3.72 0.49 16.25
N MET A 31 5.02 0.23 16.47
CA MET A 31 5.82 -0.59 15.55
C MET A 31 5.53 -2.08 15.74
N PHE A 32 5.12 -2.74 14.65
CA PHE A 32 5.01 -4.18 14.55
C PHE A 32 5.79 -4.70 13.34
N GLN A 33 6.06 -5.99 13.32
CA GLN A 33 6.60 -6.63 12.11
C GLN A 33 5.55 -6.59 10.99
N PHE A 34 6.00 -6.42 9.74
CA PHE A 34 5.16 -6.47 8.54
C PHE A 34 4.14 -5.32 8.36
N THR A 35 4.31 -4.21 9.09
CA THR A 35 3.45 -3.02 8.98
C THR A 35 4.27 -1.83 8.48
N ASN A 36 4.37 -1.68 7.16
CA ASN A 36 5.11 -0.58 6.52
C ASN A 36 4.22 0.65 6.22
N ALA A 37 2.91 0.48 6.32
CA ALA A 37 1.87 1.50 6.18
C ALA A 37 0.54 1.02 6.79
N ILE A 38 -0.46 1.92 6.92
CA ILE A 38 -1.80 1.61 7.44
C ILE A 38 -2.38 0.36 6.76
N ILE A 39 -2.30 0.30 5.42
CA ILE A 39 -2.55 -0.93 4.66
C ILE A 39 -1.20 -1.42 4.12
N SER A 40 -0.79 -2.61 4.56
CA SER A 40 0.44 -3.27 4.10
C SER A 40 0.11 -4.58 3.37
N ILE A 41 0.29 -4.60 2.04
CA ILE A 41 0.27 -5.82 1.23
C ILE A 41 1.70 -6.35 1.19
N TYR A 42 2.02 -7.28 2.10
CA TYR A 42 3.40 -7.66 2.41
C TYR A 42 3.61 -9.17 2.31
N PRO A 43 3.81 -9.77 1.12
CA PRO A 43 4.29 -11.16 1.05
C PRO A 43 5.80 -11.22 1.36
N GLU A 44 6.23 -12.26 2.09
CA GLU A 44 7.66 -12.52 2.30
C GLU A 44 8.27 -13.23 1.09
N ILE A 45 9.06 -12.47 0.32
CA ILE A 45 9.74 -12.96 -0.89
C ILE A 45 11.23 -12.61 -0.77
N PRO A 46 12.10 -13.57 -0.40
CA PRO A 46 13.53 -13.30 -0.18
C PRO A 46 14.30 -12.85 -1.42
N GLN A 47 13.95 -13.37 -2.61
CA GLN A 47 14.60 -13.03 -3.89
C GLN A 47 13.64 -12.23 -4.78
N LEU A 48 13.20 -11.07 -4.29
CA LEU A 48 12.22 -10.23 -4.98
C LEU A 48 12.70 -9.76 -6.37
N ASP A 49 14.00 -9.53 -6.52
CA ASP A 49 14.68 -9.17 -7.76
C ASP A 49 14.58 -10.27 -8.85
N LYS A 50 14.49 -11.54 -8.44
CA LYS A 50 14.36 -12.69 -9.34
C LYS A 50 12.91 -13.07 -9.64
N GLN A 51 11.96 -12.29 -9.15
CA GLN A 51 10.54 -12.56 -9.33
C GLN A 51 10.10 -12.46 -10.79
N THR A 52 9.55 -13.54 -11.34
CA THR A 52 9.01 -13.59 -12.72
C THR A 52 7.51 -13.34 -12.81
N LYS A 53 6.77 -13.52 -11.71
CA LYS A 53 5.30 -13.31 -11.61
C LYS A 53 4.95 -12.65 -10.28
N TYR A 54 3.93 -11.83 -10.24
CA TYR A 54 3.46 -11.17 -9.01
C TYR A 54 2.72 -12.14 -8.08
N PHE A 55 2.85 -11.94 -6.77
CA PHE A 55 2.25 -12.82 -5.77
C PHE A 55 0.77 -12.49 -5.54
N HIS A 56 0.41 -11.21 -5.50
CA HIS A 56 -0.96 -10.70 -5.38
C HIS A 56 -1.47 -10.14 -6.70
N GLY A 57 -2.80 -10.15 -6.86
CA GLY A 57 -3.49 -9.59 -8.01
C GLY A 57 -3.41 -10.48 -9.26
N GLY A 58 -3.43 -9.87 -10.45
CA GLY A 58 -3.49 -10.53 -11.74
C GLY A 58 -4.06 -9.62 -12.84
N THR A 59 -4.57 -10.20 -13.92
CA THR A 59 -5.18 -9.42 -15.02
C THR A 59 -6.46 -8.71 -14.55
N GLY A 60 -6.44 -7.38 -14.43
CA GLY A 60 -7.58 -6.56 -14.03
C GLY A 60 -7.32 -5.72 -12.78
N GLU A 61 -8.39 -5.31 -12.08
CA GLU A 61 -8.29 -4.67 -10.76
C GLU A 61 -8.14 -5.76 -9.68
N GLY A 62 -6.91 -6.16 -9.37
CA GLY A 62 -6.65 -7.24 -8.40
C GLY A 62 -6.99 -6.86 -6.96
N ILE A 63 -6.54 -5.69 -6.51
CA ILE A 63 -6.91 -5.13 -5.19
C ILE A 63 -7.45 -3.72 -5.39
N VAL A 64 -8.66 -3.47 -4.88
CA VAL A 64 -9.34 -2.18 -4.94
C VAL A 64 -9.54 -1.65 -3.52
N ILE A 65 -9.04 -0.44 -3.27
CA ILE A 65 -9.17 0.29 -2.02
C ILE A 65 -9.94 1.56 -2.35
N GLU A 66 -11.23 1.60 -2.03
CA GLU A 66 -12.12 2.68 -2.45
C GLU A 66 -13.05 3.23 -1.37
N ASN A 67 -13.34 4.53 -1.43
CA ASN A 67 -14.32 5.19 -0.56
C ASN A 67 -14.04 4.99 0.94
N ASN A 68 -12.76 4.86 1.33
CA ASN A 68 -12.36 4.78 2.73
C ASN A 68 -11.95 6.16 3.26
N LEU A 69 -12.04 6.33 4.57
CA LEU A 69 -11.45 7.46 5.30
C LEU A 69 -10.19 6.99 6.02
N PHE A 70 -9.09 7.70 5.79
CA PHE A 70 -7.84 7.60 6.53
C PHE A 70 -7.69 8.88 7.37
N GLU A 71 -7.81 8.76 8.67
CA GLU A 71 -7.52 9.83 9.63
C GLU A 71 -6.25 9.43 10.39
N THR A 72 -5.13 10.10 10.10
CA THR A 72 -3.79 9.63 10.47
C THR A 72 -2.94 10.74 11.08
N PHE A 73 -1.97 10.37 11.91
CA PHE A 73 -0.99 11.28 12.50
C PHE A 73 0.41 11.15 11.86
N ASP A 74 0.59 10.16 10.98
CA ASP A 74 1.87 9.82 10.32
C ASP A 74 1.64 9.60 8.81
N ALA A 75 2.73 9.60 8.04
CA ALA A 75 2.70 9.59 6.57
C ALA A 75 2.21 8.27 5.94
N PRO A 76 2.60 7.06 6.39
CA PRO A 76 2.38 5.84 5.61
C PRO A 76 0.91 5.40 5.46
N ILE A 77 0.36 5.50 4.25
CA ILE A 77 -1.03 5.09 3.95
C ILE A 77 -1.07 3.69 3.34
N LEU A 78 -0.31 3.46 2.27
CA LEU A 78 -0.33 2.21 1.50
C LEU A 78 1.07 1.73 1.13
N TYR A 79 1.38 0.53 1.58
CA TYR A 79 2.54 -0.23 1.14
C TYR A 79 2.05 -1.45 0.36
N ALA A 80 2.65 -1.71 -0.80
CA ALA A 80 2.38 -2.94 -1.52
C ALA A 80 3.63 -3.54 -2.15
N LYS A 81 3.81 -4.85 -1.91
CA LYS A 81 4.89 -5.65 -2.45
C LYS A 81 4.35 -6.78 -3.31
N SER A 82 4.96 -6.96 -4.48
CA SER A 82 4.67 -8.06 -5.40
C SER A 82 3.20 -8.15 -5.82
N ILE A 83 2.72 -7.08 -6.47
CA ILE A 83 1.32 -6.95 -6.89
C ILE A 83 1.18 -6.53 -8.36
N ASP A 84 0.19 -7.09 -9.03
CA ASP A 84 -0.27 -6.66 -10.36
C ASP A 84 -1.76 -6.29 -10.31
N GLY A 85 -2.08 -5.02 -10.57
CA GLY A 85 -3.45 -4.51 -10.52
C GLY A 85 -3.85 -4.04 -9.13
N LEU A 86 -3.51 -2.79 -8.80
CA LEU A 86 -3.84 -2.14 -7.53
C LEU A 86 -4.51 -0.80 -7.80
N VAL A 87 -5.70 -0.59 -7.25
CA VAL A 87 -6.46 0.66 -7.41
C VAL A 87 -6.71 1.29 -6.05
N PHE A 88 -6.26 2.53 -5.87
CA PHE A 88 -6.54 3.36 -4.71
C PHE A 88 -7.35 4.58 -5.17
N ARG A 89 -8.68 4.53 -5.02
CA ARG A 89 -9.57 5.55 -5.59
C ARG A 89 -10.61 6.11 -4.64
N ASN A 90 -10.97 7.37 -4.81
CA ASN A 90 -12.07 8.02 -4.06
C ASN A 90 -11.93 7.90 -2.53
N ASN A 91 -10.72 7.72 -2.02
CA ASN A 91 -10.46 7.72 -0.59
C ASN A 91 -10.24 9.14 -0.12
N LYS A 92 -10.51 9.37 1.17
CA LYS A 92 -10.20 10.62 1.85
C LYS A 92 -9.06 10.41 2.84
N VAL A 93 -8.05 11.27 2.80
CA VAL A 93 -6.93 11.28 3.73
C VAL A 93 -6.92 12.60 4.48
N VAL A 94 -6.90 12.53 5.81
CA VAL A 94 -6.86 13.68 6.71
C VAL A 94 -5.77 13.43 7.74
N HIS A 95 -4.86 14.39 7.88
CA HIS A 95 -3.79 14.37 8.87
C HIS A 95 -4.22 15.10 10.14
N ASN A 96 -3.87 14.54 11.28
CA ASN A 96 -4.03 15.12 12.61
C ASN A 96 -2.68 15.12 13.36
N ASN A 97 -2.69 15.56 14.62
CA ASN A 97 -1.50 15.54 15.50
C ASN A 97 -1.81 14.83 16.83
N ASP A 98 -2.68 13.81 16.80
CA ASP A 98 -3.08 13.09 18.01
C ASP A 98 -1.91 12.32 18.63
N TYR A 99 -0.92 11.95 17.80
CA TYR A 99 0.33 11.33 18.19
C TYR A 99 1.51 11.94 17.40
N PRO A 100 2.75 11.90 17.93
CA PRO A 100 3.92 12.27 17.14
C PRO A 100 4.19 11.21 16.07
N ALA A 101 4.52 11.63 14.84
CA ALA A 101 5.03 10.75 13.80
C ALA A 101 6.33 10.06 14.25
N PHE A 102 6.45 8.78 13.96
CA PHE A 102 7.60 7.97 14.38
C PHE A 102 7.96 6.85 13.39
N HIS A 103 7.12 6.63 12.37
CA HIS A 103 7.34 5.56 11.41
C HIS A 103 8.56 5.84 10.53
N TRP A 104 9.36 4.81 10.24
CA TRP A 104 10.56 4.94 9.41
C TRP A 104 10.24 5.22 7.93
N ASN A 105 9.16 4.62 7.43
CA ASN A 105 8.57 4.96 6.15
C ASN A 105 7.94 6.35 6.32
N ASN A 106 8.42 7.31 5.55
CA ASN A 106 8.03 8.71 5.64
C ASN A 106 7.32 9.18 4.36
N VAL A 107 6.81 8.25 3.55
CA VAL A 107 6.03 8.55 2.35
C VAL A 107 4.66 7.87 2.42
N PRO A 108 3.60 8.51 1.89
CA PRO A 108 2.25 7.95 1.84
C PRO A 108 2.13 6.64 1.05
N PHE A 109 2.82 6.54 -0.08
CA PHE A 109 2.74 5.39 -0.97
C PHE A 109 4.13 4.78 -1.19
N PHE A 110 4.27 3.48 -0.93
CA PHE A 110 5.51 2.75 -1.20
C PHE A 110 5.22 1.43 -1.92
N PHE A 111 5.71 1.31 -3.15
CA PHE A 111 5.50 0.15 -4.01
C PHE A 111 6.81 -0.60 -4.32
N GLU A 112 6.83 -1.88 -3.97
CA GLU A 112 7.96 -2.78 -4.22
C GLU A 112 7.58 -3.87 -5.21
N ARG A 113 8.18 -3.89 -6.40
CA ARG A 113 7.83 -4.84 -7.47
C ARG A 113 6.31 -4.84 -7.74
N ALA A 114 5.78 -3.71 -8.20
CA ALA A 114 4.38 -3.54 -8.55
C ALA A 114 4.16 -3.36 -10.07
N ALA A 115 2.95 -3.64 -10.54
CA ALA A 115 2.45 -3.35 -11.89
C ALA A 115 1.02 -2.84 -11.83
N ASN A 116 0.65 -2.01 -12.81
CA ASN A 116 -0.73 -1.57 -13.04
C ASN A 116 -1.36 -0.95 -11.77
N VAL A 117 -0.66 0.00 -11.16
CA VAL A 117 -1.12 0.76 -10.00
C VAL A 117 -1.83 2.03 -10.46
N VAL A 118 -3.03 2.28 -9.94
CA VAL A 118 -3.82 3.49 -10.22
C VAL A 118 -4.16 4.18 -8.91
N ILE A 119 -3.82 5.46 -8.81
CA ILE A 119 -4.20 6.36 -7.72
C ILE A 119 -5.06 7.46 -8.33
N GLU A 120 -6.36 7.50 -8.05
CA GLU A 120 -7.24 8.47 -8.73
C GLU A 120 -8.40 8.99 -7.87
N GLY A 121 -8.77 10.25 -8.05
CA GLY A 121 -9.98 10.83 -7.46
C GLY A 121 -9.99 10.88 -5.93
N ASN A 122 -8.82 10.85 -5.29
CA ASN A 122 -8.70 10.89 -3.83
C ASN A 122 -8.73 12.34 -3.30
N ASP A 123 -9.35 12.53 -2.13
CA ASP A 123 -9.40 13.79 -1.39
C ASP A 123 -8.29 13.80 -0.33
N PHE A 124 -7.16 14.42 -0.64
CA PHE A 124 -6.06 14.60 0.30
C PHE A 124 -6.11 15.99 0.92
N ASP A 125 -6.06 16.07 2.25
CA ASP A 125 -5.94 17.34 2.98
C ASP A 125 -4.63 18.09 2.67
N GLN A 126 -3.59 17.35 2.26
CA GLN A 126 -2.35 17.86 1.71
C GLN A 126 -2.21 17.41 0.25
N PRO A 127 -1.94 18.31 -0.72
CA PRO A 127 -1.81 17.91 -2.12
C PRO A 127 -0.71 16.86 -2.32
N LEU A 128 -1.04 15.78 -3.04
CA LEU A 128 -0.10 14.73 -3.37
C LEU A 128 0.97 15.24 -4.35
N ASN A 129 2.24 15.11 -3.99
CA ASN A 129 3.40 15.32 -4.86
C ASN A 129 4.02 13.96 -5.25
N PRO A 130 3.75 13.42 -6.45
CA PRO A 130 4.20 12.08 -6.83
C PRO A 130 5.70 11.81 -6.70
N SER A 131 6.56 12.83 -6.88
CA SER A 131 8.03 12.62 -6.77
C SER A 131 8.52 12.49 -5.34
N GLU A 132 7.76 12.96 -4.36
CA GLU A 132 8.11 12.94 -2.93
C GLU A 132 7.28 11.89 -2.17
N ASP A 133 6.01 11.75 -2.53
CA ASP A 133 5.03 10.94 -1.80
C ASP A 133 4.89 9.50 -2.30
N ILE A 134 5.48 9.19 -3.46
CA ILE A 134 5.46 7.84 -4.04
C ILE A 134 6.89 7.32 -4.15
N ARG A 135 7.23 6.38 -3.27
CA ARG A 135 8.49 5.63 -3.35
C ARG A 135 8.30 4.37 -4.19
N LEU A 136 9.23 4.14 -5.10
CA LEU A 136 9.28 2.96 -5.94
C LEU A 136 10.56 2.16 -5.68
N ASN A 137 10.44 0.84 -5.53
CA ASN A 137 11.56 -0.10 -5.52
C ASN A 137 11.25 -1.26 -6.47
N LEU A 138 12.16 -1.59 -7.39
CA LEU A 138 11.95 -2.62 -8.43
C LEU A 138 10.61 -2.48 -9.19
N THR A 139 10.11 -1.25 -9.27
CA THR A 139 8.84 -0.86 -9.90
C THR A 139 9.16 0.24 -10.89
N GLU A 140 8.75 0.06 -12.15
CA GLU A 140 8.90 1.08 -13.18
C GLU A 140 7.97 2.26 -12.91
N THR A 141 8.40 3.49 -13.17
CA THR A 141 7.52 4.67 -13.00
C THR A 141 6.24 4.57 -13.84
N SER A 142 6.33 3.98 -15.03
CA SER A 142 5.17 3.76 -15.92
C SER A 142 4.15 2.76 -15.37
N ALA A 143 4.51 1.98 -14.34
CA ALA A 143 3.58 1.08 -13.67
C ALA A 143 2.59 1.80 -12.74
N VAL A 144 2.82 3.09 -12.44
CA VAL A 144 1.97 3.88 -11.54
C VAL A 144 1.36 5.04 -12.31
N THR A 145 0.03 5.11 -12.30
CA THR A 145 -0.73 6.24 -12.87
C THR A 145 -1.42 7.00 -11.75
N VAL A 146 -1.20 8.31 -11.68
CA VAL A 146 -1.87 9.22 -10.75
C VAL A 146 -2.78 10.14 -11.55
N LYS A 147 -4.07 10.24 -11.18
CA LYS A 147 -5.08 11.07 -11.86
C LYS A 147 -5.92 11.92 -10.92
#